data_AF-A0A3M6UD11-F1
#
_entry.id   AF-A0A3M6UD11-F1
#
_cell.length_a   1.000
_cell.length_b   1.000
_cell.length_c   1.000
_cell.angle_alpha   90.00
_cell.angle_beta   90.00
_cell.angle_gamma   90.00
#
_symmetry.space_group_name_H-M   'P 1'
#
loop_
_entity.id
_entity.type
_entity.pdbx_description
1 polymer ?
#
loop_
_entity_poly.entity_id
_entity_poly.type
_entity_poly.pdbx_seq_one_letter_code
_entity_poly.pdbx_strand_id
1 'polypeptide(L)'
;SAVDTVMSHIHALPKRAGLVPIFVNADTGKFRPGSTITLGARGDSYYEYLLKQWLQSGKTENWLRDDFVDSMDGDHLVCFLPGTLMLAVQNGLDKKYEQFAKDLLETCVQMYKRMPTGLSAELVYFNQGPSKHEDIQVRPLDAHCLLRPETVESLFILYRLTKDKKYQDYGWSIFQAIEQHAKISTGGYSSLNSVKDTKLGFRDKMESFFLGETLKYLFLLFSDVDMVPLDKFVFNTEAHLLPIRKS
;
A
#
# COMPACT_ATOMS: atom_id res chain seq x y z
N SER A 1 26.81 1.92 -2.20
CA SER A 1 26.35 3.31 -1.94
C SER A 1 26.02 3.44 -0.46
N ALA A 2 25.73 4.64 0.06
CA ALA A 2 25.33 4.79 1.48
C ALA A 2 24.04 4.02 1.80
N VAL A 3 23.08 3.95 0.88
CA VAL A 3 21.82 3.19 1.07
C VAL A 3 22.05 1.68 0.99
N ASP A 4 22.93 1.23 0.10
CA ASP A 4 23.26 -0.21 -0.03
C ASP A 4 23.89 -0.74 1.28
N THR A 5 24.68 0.10 1.97
CA THR A 5 25.25 -0.25 3.28
C THR A 5 24.15 -0.48 4.33
N VAL A 6 23.13 0.38 4.37
CA VAL A 6 21.99 0.22 5.30
C VAL A 6 21.23 -1.05 4.99
N MET A 7 20.90 -1.29 3.73
CA MET A 7 20.13 -2.46 3.33
C MET A 7 20.88 -3.77 3.58
N SER A 8 22.18 -3.81 3.23
CA SER A 8 23.04 -4.97 3.48
C SER A 8 23.20 -5.26 4.98
N HIS A 9 23.26 -4.20 5.80
CA HIS A 9 23.33 -4.34 7.25
C HIS A 9 22.02 -4.92 7.81
N ILE A 10 20.86 -4.39 7.39
CA ILE A 10 19.55 -4.92 7.82
C ILE A 10 19.36 -6.36 7.36
N HIS A 11 19.80 -6.70 6.14
CA HIS A 11 19.76 -8.07 5.63
C HIS A 11 20.46 -9.06 6.58
N ALA A 12 21.61 -8.69 7.13
CA ALA A 12 22.39 -9.53 8.04
C ALA A 12 21.85 -9.61 9.48
N LEU A 13 20.88 -8.77 9.86
CA LEU A 13 20.31 -8.80 11.20
C LEU A 13 19.35 -9.99 11.36
N PRO A 14 19.25 -10.58 12.57
CA PRO A 14 18.32 -11.67 12.83
C PRO A 14 16.86 -11.19 12.70
N LYS A 15 16.08 -11.91 11.89
CA LYS A 15 14.66 -11.63 11.60
C LYS A 15 13.79 -12.77 12.11
N ARG A 16 12.53 -12.50 12.43
CA ARG A 16 11.54 -13.53 12.79
C ARG A 16 10.66 -13.80 11.57
N ALA A 17 10.84 -14.94 10.91
CA ALA A 17 10.12 -15.29 9.68
C ALA A 17 10.18 -14.17 8.61
N GLY A 18 11.39 -13.64 8.38
CA GLY A 18 11.61 -12.53 7.44
C GLY A 18 11.11 -11.15 7.92
N LEU A 19 10.43 -11.05 9.07
CA LEU A 19 9.84 -9.80 9.54
C LEU A 19 10.78 -8.96 10.38
N VAL A 20 10.70 -7.64 10.17
CA VAL A 20 11.56 -6.65 10.81
C VAL A 20 10.84 -5.86 11.89
N PRO A 21 11.48 -5.62 13.05
CA PRO A 21 10.98 -4.67 14.04
C PRO A 21 11.01 -3.22 13.54
N ILE A 22 10.04 -2.40 13.96
CA ILE A 22 9.91 -0.99 13.52
C ILE A 22 11.00 -0.02 14.01
N PHE A 23 12.00 -0.51 14.74
CA PHE A 23 13.08 0.31 15.28
C PHE A 23 14.44 -0.37 15.16
N VAL A 24 15.38 0.35 14.56
CA VAL A 24 16.82 0.07 14.58
C VAL A 24 17.50 1.19 15.37
N ASN A 25 18.40 0.84 16.27
CA ASN A 25 19.20 1.82 17.00
C ASN A 25 20.38 2.28 16.12
N ALA A 26 20.50 3.60 15.90
CA ALA A 26 21.49 4.17 14.98
C ALA A 26 22.94 4.03 15.47
N ASP A 27 23.18 3.98 16.78
CA ASP A 27 24.52 3.87 17.36
C ASP A 27 25.05 2.43 17.30
N THR A 28 24.17 1.45 17.49
CA THR A 28 24.52 0.03 17.59
C THR A 28 24.22 -0.76 16.33
N GLY A 29 23.39 -0.22 15.44
CA GLY A 29 22.87 -0.89 14.25
C GLY A 29 21.93 -2.07 14.55
N LYS A 30 21.51 -2.29 15.80
CA LYS A 30 20.68 -3.46 16.16
C LYS A 30 19.20 -3.13 16.19
N PHE A 31 18.37 -4.11 15.87
CA PHE A 31 16.94 -4.03 16.16
C PHE A 31 16.71 -3.83 17.66
N ARG A 32 15.77 -2.96 18.01
CA ARG A 32 15.39 -2.75 19.40
C ARG A 32 14.70 -4.00 19.94
N PRO A 33 15.21 -4.64 21.02
CA PRO A 33 14.59 -5.83 21.60
C PRO A 33 13.15 -5.57 22.03
N GLY A 34 12.25 -6.51 21.74
CA GLY A 34 10.83 -6.43 22.10
C GLY A 34 10.02 -5.38 21.32
N SER A 35 10.61 -4.77 20.28
CA SER A 35 9.90 -3.84 19.42
C SER A 35 8.81 -4.53 18.60
N THR A 36 7.70 -3.83 18.41
CA THR A 36 6.58 -4.26 17.56
C THR A 36 7.06 -4.53 16.14
N ILE A 37 6.44 -5.54 15.52
CA ILE A 37 6.51 -5.83 14.09
C ILE A 37 5.14 -5.46 13.51
N THR A 38 5.12 -4.72 12.40
CA THR A 38 3.91 -4.35 11.68
C THR A 38 4.24 -4.18 10.21
N LEU A 39 3.29 -4.51 9.35
CA LEU A 39 3.31 -4.19 7.92
C LEU A 39 2.74 -2.79 7.64
N GLY A 40 2.17 -2.12 8.63
CA GLY A 40 1.71 -0.73 8.52
C GLY A 40 2.83 0.27 8.81
N ALA A 41 2.42 1.44 9.31
CA ALA A 41 3.32 2.57 9.55
C ALA A 41 4.65 2.15 10.23
N ARG A 42 5.77 2.59 9.63
CA ARG A 42 7.17 2.33 10.01
C ARG A 42 7.75 0.99 9.57
N GLY A 43 6.95 0.10 8.98
CA GLY A 43 7.41 -1.20 8.46
C GLY A 43 7.02 -1.45 6.99
N ASP A 44 5.87 -0.96 6.57
CA ASP A 44 5.31 -1.00 5.21
C ASP A 44 6.35 -0.97 4.07
N SER A 45 6.92 0.21 3.84
CA SER A 45 7.75 0.53 2.68
C SER A 45 9.08 -0.21 2.67
N TYR A 46 9.55 -0.77 3.79
CA TYR A 46 10.71 -1.67 3.79
C TYR A 46 10.44 -2.88 2.88
N TYR A 47 9.30 -3.56 3.07
CA TYR A 47 8.95 -4.74 2.29
C TYR A 47 8.67 -4.40 0.82
N GLU A 48 8.04 -3.25 0.58
CA GLU A 48 7.80 -2.71 -0.76
C GLU A 48 9.12 -2.46 -1.51
N TYR A 49 10.11 -1.86 -0.84
CA TYR A 49 11.41 -1.54 -1.42
C TYR A 49 12.29 -2.76 -1.65
N LEU A 50 12.12 -3.86 -0.90
CA LEU A 50 12.81 -5.12 -1.21
C LEU A 50 12.46 -5.56 -2.64
N LEU A 51 11.17 -5.63 -2.96
CA LEU A 51 10.72 -5.98 -4.30
C LEU A 51 11.10 -4.91 -5.33
N LYS A 52 10.81 -3.63 -5.04
CA LYS A 52 11.01 -2.53 -6.01
C LYS A 52 12.49 -2.35 -6.36
N GLN A 53 13.42 -2.51 -5.42
CA GLN A 53 14.86 -2.46 -5.72
C GLN A 53 15.33 -3.67 -6.54
N TRP A 54 14.83 -4.88 -6.24
CA TRP A 54 15.12 -6.06 -7.06
C TRP A 54 14.64 -5.86 -8.51
N LEU A 55 13.46 -5.29 -8.70
CA LEU A 55 12.96 -4.94 -10.04
C LEU A 55 13.81 -3.84 -10.68
N GLN A 56 14.16 -2.79 -9.93
CA GLN A 56 14.95 -1.67 -10.42
C GLN A 56 16.35 -2.09 -10.91
N SER A 57 16.97 -3.05 -10.23
CA SER A 57 18.30 -3.58 -10.59
C SER A 57 18.27 -4.57 -11.75
N GLY A 58 17.14 -4.70 -12.46
CA GLY A 58 16.99 -5.66 -13.56
C GLY A 58 16.99 -7.10 -13.05
N LYS A 59 16.55 -7.33 -11.81
CA LYS A 59 16.47 -8.65 -11.14
C LYS A 59 17.83 -9.30 -10.87
N THR A 60 18.88 -8.49 -10.70
CA THR A 60 20.25 -9.00 -10.51
C THR A 60 20.61 -9.23 -9.04
N GLU A 61 19.96 -8.51 -8.11
CA GLU A 61 20.24 -8.58 -6.68
C GLU A 61 19.29 -9.56 -5.96
N ASN A 62 19.56 -10.87 -6.07
CA ASN A 62 18.65 -11.92 -5.60
C ASN A 62 18.35 -11.90 -4.09
N TRP A 63 19.27 -11.42 -3.25
CA TRP A 63 19.05 -11.36 -1.81
C TRP A 63 17.88 -10.45 -1.42
N LEU A 64 17.58 -9.41 -2.23
CA LEU A 64 16.41 -8.55 -2.04
C LEU A 64 15.10 -9.31 -2.29
N ARG A 65 15.08 -10.15 -3.34
CA ARG A 65 13.95 -11.05 -3.63
C ARG A 65 13.77 -12.06 -2.50
N ASP A 66 14.87 -12.63 -2.02
CA ASP A 66 14.82 -13.68 -1.00
C ASP A 66 14.30 -13.13 0.33
N ASP A 67 14.80 -11.97 0.78
CA ASP A 67 14.27 -11.28 1.96
C ASP A 67 12.78 -10.93 1.79
N PHE A 68 12.34 -10.53 0.59
CA PHE A 68 10.92 -10.26 0.31
C PHE A 68 10.06 -11.53 0.44
N VAL A 69 10.48 -12.63 -0.19
CA VAL A 69 9.77 -13.92 -0.13
C VAL A 69 9.67 -14.43 1.31
N ASP A 70 10.77 -14.37 2.05
CA ASP A 70 10.83 -14.77 3.45
C ASP A 70 9.84 -13.97 4.31
N SER A 71 9.73 -12.65 4.10
CA SER A 71 8.74 -11.82 4.78
C SER A 71 7.30 -12.19 4.42
N MET A 72 7.02 -12.50 3.14
CA MET A 72 5.66 -12.80 2.67
C MET A 72 5.16 -14.16 3.13
N ASP A 73 6.06 -15.12 3.37
CA ASP A 73 5.70 -16.42 3.94
C ASP A 73 5.43 -16.34 5.45
N GLY A 74 5.77 -15.23 6.11
CA GLY A 74 5.67 -15.04 7.55
C GLY A 74 4.51 -14.19 8.09
N ASP A 75 3.68 -13.52 7.26
CA ASP A 75 2.85 -12.38 7.73
C ASP A 75 1.42 -12.22 7.15
N HIS A 76 0.69 -11.24 7.71
CA HIS A 76 -0.71 -10.88 7.44
C HIS A 76 -0.93 -9.32 7.34
N LEU A 77 -1.03 -8.83 6.09
CA LEU A 77 -1.82 -7.69 5.52
C LEU A 77 -1.54 -6.19 5.80
N VAL A 78 -1.58 -5.42 4.68
CA VAL A 78 -1.74 -3.95 4.50
C VAL A 78 -2.11 -3.62 3.04
N CYS A 79 -2.68 -2.43 2.73
CA CYS A 79 -3.31 -2.16 1.42
C CYS A 79 -2.41 -1.78 0.24
N PHE A 80 -1.11 -1.48 0.45
CA PHE A 80 -0.15 -1.38 -0.66
C PHE A 80 0.27 -2.78 -1.17
N LEU A 81 0.13 -3.79 -0.30
CA LEU A 81 0.69 -5.11 -0.50
C LEU A 81 0.06 -5.89 -1.67
N PRO A 82 -1.25 -5.79 -1.99
CA PRO A 82 -1.80 -6.45 -3.17
C PRO A 82 -1.08 -6.09 -4.47
N GLY A 83 -0.83 -4.79 -4.67
CA GLY A 83 -0.09 -4.30 -5.83
C GLY A 83 1.32 -4.88 -5.86
N THR A 84 2.04 -4.80 -4.74
CA THR A 84 3.39 -5.36 -4.60
C THR A 84 3.44 -6.86 -4.88
N LEU A 85 2.54 -7.65 -4.31
CA LEU A 85 2.47 -9.10 -4.55
C LEU A 85 2.18 -9.42 -6.02
N MET A 86 1.26 -8.70 -6.65
CA MET A 86 0.93 -8.91 -8.06
C MET A 86 2.09 -8.53 -8.99
N LEU A 87 2.83 -7.45 -8.68
CA LEU A 87 4.09 -7.15 -9.36
C LEU A 87 5.10 -8.29 -9.19
N ALA A 88 5.19 -8.90 -8.01
CA ALA A 88 6.10 -9.99 -7.75
C ALA A 88 5.74 -11.24 -8.58
N VAL A 89 4.46 -11.64 -8.61
CA VAL A 89 3.95 -12.75 -9.44
C VAL A 89 4.24 -12.51 -10.92
N GLN A 90 3.93 -11.32 -11.43
CA GLN A 90 4.21 -10.96 -12.83
C GLN A 90 5.71 -11.09 -13.17
N ASN A 91 6.58 -10.91 -12.18
CA ASN A 91 8.02 -10.94 -12.34
C ASN A 91 8.67 -12.30 -12.05
N GLY A 92 7.87 -13.35 -11.85
CA GLY A 92 8.33 -14.74 -11.77
C GLY A 92 8.32 -15.35 -10.36
N LEU A 93 7.76 -14.66 -9.36
CA LEU A 93 7.50 -15.28 -8.05
C LEU A 93 6.30 -16.23 -8.12
N ASP A 94 6.17 -17.06 -7.08
CA ASP A 94 5.17 -18.12 -6.99
C ASP A 94 3.74 -17.59 -7.18
N LYS A 95 2.97 -18.25 -8.05
CA LYS A 95 1.57 -17.92 -8.33
C LYS A 95 0.67 -18.07 -7.10
N LYS A 96 1.11 -18.75 -6.04
CA LYS A 96 0.38 -18.81 -4.75
C LYS A 96 0.00 -17.42 -4.22
N TYR A 97 0.81 -16.40 -4.50
CA TYR A 97 0.56 -15.02 -4.06
C TYR A 97 -0.53 -14.31 -4.87
N GLU A 98 -0.89 -14.80 -6.05
CA GLU A 98 -1.85 -14.12 -6.94
C GLU A 98 -3.25 -14.08 -6.32
N GLN A 99 -3.75 -15.23 -5.86
CA GLN A 99 -5.07 -15.29 -5.24
C GLN A 99 -5.11 -14.50 -3.95
N PHE A 100 -4.05 -14.62 -3.14
CA PHE A 100 -3.93 -13.87 -1.90
C PHE A 100 -3.95 -12.35 -2.12
N ALA A 101 -3.24 -11.86 -3.15
CA ALA A 101 -3.28 -10.45 -3.51
C ALA A 101 -4.67 -9.97 -3.92
N LYS A 102 -5.41 -10.78 -4.70
CA LYS A 102 -6.79 -10.46 -5.08
C LYS A 102 -7.72 -10.41 -3.87
N ASP A 103 -7.61 -11.36 -2.95
CA ASP A 103 -8.43 -11.45 -1.74
C ASP A 103 -8.12 -10.29 -0.77
N LEU A 104 -6.84 -9.94 -0.64
CA LEU A 104 -6.42 -8.78 0.14
C LEU A 104 -6.92 -7.47 -0.47
N LEU A 105 -6.86 -7.30 -1.79
CA LEU A 105 -7.41 -6.10 -2.41
C LEU A 105 -8.92 -6.01 -2.23
N GLU A 106 -9.63 -7.13 -2.33
CA GLU A 106 -11.07 -7.13 -2.03
C GLU A 106 -11.32 -6.70 -0.58
N THR A 107 -10.52 -7.18 0.38
CA THR A 107 -10.58 -6.73 1.78
C THR A 107 -10.36 -5.23 1.91
N CYS A 108 -9.34 -4.67 1.25
CA CYS A 108 -9.09 -3.23 1.22
C CYS A 108 -10.26 -2.44 0.63
N VAL A 109 -10.87 -2.93 -0.45
CA VAL A 109 -12.06 -2.29 -1.04
C VAL A 109 -13.27 -2.37 -0.09
N GLN A 110 -13.43 -3.45 0.65
CA GLN A 110 -14.47 -3.55 1.68
C GLN A 110 -14.28 -2.52 2.80
N MET A 111 -13.03 -2.16 3.15
CA MET A 111 -12.77 -1.07 4.11
C MET A 111 -13.34 0.28 3.68
N TYR A 112 -13.44 0.53 2.36
CA TYR A 112 -14.11 1.71 1.80
C TYR A 112 -15.63 1.52 1.77
N LYS A 113 -16.11 0.43 1.16
CA LYS A 113 -17.54 0.18 0.92
C LYS A 113 -18.38 0.09 2.19
N ARG A 114 -17.79 -0.33 3.30
CA ARG A 114 -18.48 -0.46 4.60
C ARG A 114 -18.58 0.86 5.35
N MET A 115 -17.91 1.93 4.91
CA MET A 115 -17.99 3.24 5.54
C MET A 115 -19.11 4.08 4.92
N PRO A 116 -19.86 4.87 5.71
CA PRO A 116 -20.95 5.71 5.19
C PRO A 116 -20.56 6.67 4.07
N THR A 117 -19.32 7.17 4.10
CA THR A 117 -18.78 8.08 3.08
C THR A 117 -18.21 7.37 1.86
N GLY A 118 -18.10 6.03 1.87
CA GLY A 118 -17.38 5.29 0.84
C GLY A 118 -15.85 5.49 0.87
N LEU A 119 -15.29 6.08 1.93
CA LEU A 119 -13.85 6.26 2.15
C LEU A 119 -13.37 5.42 3.34
N SER A 120 -12.20 4.80 3.24
CA SER A 120 -11.62 4.06 4.37
C SER A 120 -11.12 4.99 5.47
N ALA A 121 -11.28 4.51 6.70
CA ALA A 121 -10.61 5.04 7.88
C ALA A 121 -9.09 4.73 7.87
N GLU A 122 -8.33 5.42 8.71
CA GLU A 122 -6.88 5.20 8.89
C GLU A 122 -6.57 3.81 9.44
N LEU A 123 -7.33 3.35 10.46
CA LEU A 123 -7.16 2.02 11.04
C LEU A 123 -8.51 1.32 11.16
N VAL A 124 -8.50 0.05 10.77
CA VAL A 124 -9.61 -0.88 10.90
C VAL A 124 -9.21 -2.04 11.79
N TYR A 125 -10.18 -2.60 12.51
CA TYR A 125 -10.01 -3.77 13.35
C TYR A 125 -10.98 -4.84 12.86
N PHE A 126 -10.44 -6.03 12.58
CA PHE A 126 -11.26 -7.17 12.18
C PHE A 126 -11.74 -7.92 13.41
N ASN A 127 -13.04 -8.20 13.45
CA ASN A 127 -13.62 -9.02 14.50
C ASN A 127 -13.32 -10.50 14.22
N GLN A 128 -12.62 -11.17 15.14
CA GLN A 128 -12.30 -12.60 15.06
C GLN A 128 -13.26 -13.49 15.88
N GLY A 129 -14.29 -12.90 16.51
CA GLY A 129 -15.23 -13.61 17.39
C GLY A 129 -16.50 -14.06 16.65
N PRO A 130 -17.08 -15.22 16.99
CA PRO A 130 -18.20 -15.84 16.25
C PRO A 130 -19.56 -15.11 16.36
N SER A 131 -19.68 -14.08 17.21
CA SER A 131 -20.96 -13.49 17.63
C SER A 131 -21.08 -11.99 17.37
N LYS A 132 -20.33 -11.44 16.41
CA LYS A 132 -20.41 -10.01 16.07
C LYS A 132 -20.97 -9.79 14.66
N HIS A 133 -21.87 -8.82 14.54
CA HIS A 133 -22.66 -8.55 13.33
C HIS A 133 -21.88 -7.87 12.18
N GLU A 134 -20.69 -7.33 12.44
CA GLU A 134 -19.89 -6.61 11.44
C GLU A 134 -18.42 -7.05 11.45
N ASP A 135 -17.86 -7.33 10.28
CA ASP A 135 -16.48 -7.80 10.11
C ASP A 135 -15.45 -6.70 10.45
N ILE A 136 -15.75 -5.46 10.06
CA ILE A 136 -14.85 -4.30 10.17
C ILE A 136 -15.33 -3.35 11.27
N GLN A 137 -14.47 -3.07 12.23
CA GLN A 137 -14.67 -2.04 13.25
C GLN A 137 -13.67 -0.90 13.09
N VAL A 138 -14.15 0.31 13.35
CA VAL A 138 -13.31 1.52 13.35
C VAL A 138 -13.58 2.25 14.66
N ARG A 139 -12.52 2.47 15.45
CA ARG A 139 -12.59 3.25 16.68
C ARG A 139 -12.75 4.73 16.34
N PRO A 140 -13.42 5.54 17.19
CA PRO A 140 -13.65 6.95 16.88
C PRO A 140 -12.38 7.76 16.54
N LEU A 141 -11.27 7.52 17.25
CA LEU A 141 -9.99 8.22 17.01
C LEU A 141 -9.31 7.81 15.69
N ASP A 142 -9.65 6.63 15.18
CA ASP A 142 -9.06 6.04 13.98
C ASP A 142 -9.90 6.32 12.73
N ALA A 143 -11.09 6.94 12.88
CA ALA A 143 -12.06 7.14 11.82
C ALA A 143 -11.68 8.23 10.80
N HIS A 144 -10.55 8.90 10.96
CA HIS A 144 -10.11 9.95 10.05
C HIS A 144 -9.69 9.35 8.70
N CYS A 145 -9.79 10.15 7.64
CA CYS A 145 -9.32 9.78 6.29
C CYS A 145 -8.42 10.87 5.75
N LEU A 146 -7.20 10.49 5.38
CA LEU A 146 -6.18 11.42 4.87
C LEU A 146 -6.06 11.40 3.34
N LEU A 147 -7.00 10.75 2.66
CA LEU A 147 -7.01 10.58 1.19
C LEU A 147 -5.78 9.80 0.67
N ARG A 148 -5.35 8.80 1.44
CA ARG A 148 -4.14 8.00 1.17
C ARG A 148 -4.28 7.12 -0.08
N PRO A 149 -3.15 6.77 -0.74
CA PRO A 149 -3.18 6.19 -2.08
C PRO A 149 -3.17 4.66 -2.12
N GLU A 150 -2.89 3.96 -1.02
CA GLU A 150 -2.41 2.57 -1.07
C GLU A 150 -3.42 1.61 -1.74
N THR A 151 -4.72 1.85 -1.53
CA THR A 151 -5.77 1.07 -2.19
C THR A 151 -5.85 1.37 -3.69
N VAL A 152 -5.76 2.64 -4.11
CA VAL A 152 -5.82 3.01 -5.53
C VAL A 152 -4.53 2.64 -6.28
N GLU A 153 -3.37 2.62 -5.60
CA GLU A 153 -2.12 2.04 -6.11
C GLU A 153 -2.31 0.56 -6.45
N SER A 154 -2.83 -0.22 -5.50
CA SER A 154 -3.10 -1.64 -5.70
C SER A 154 -4.14 -1.87 -6.81
N LEU A 155 -5.22 -1.08 -6.86
CA LEU A 155 -6.22 -1.16 -7.95
C LEU A 155 -5.60 -0.91 -9.32
N PHE A 156 -4.74 0.11 -9.44
CA PHE A 156 -3.99 0.41 -10.66
C PHE A 156 -3.16 -0.79 -11.11
N ILE A 157 -2.33 -1.34 -10.22
CA ILE A 157 -1.44 -2.47 -10.55
C ILE A 157 -2.27 -3.69 -10.97
N LEU A 158 -3.30 -4.05 -10.20
CA LEU A 158 -4.12 -5.22 -10.50
C LEU A 158 -4.86 -5.06 -11.83
N TYR A 159 -5.43 -3.88 -12.11
CA TYR A 159 -6.04 -3.61 -13.42
C TYR A 159 -5.02 -3.74 -14.56
N ARG A 160 -3.81 -3.20 -14.40
CA ARG A 160 -2.78 -3.31 -15.45
C ARG A 160 -2.37 -4.74 -15.73
N LEU A 161 -2.36 -5.61 -14.73
CA LEU A 161 -1.92 -7.00 -14.90
C LEU A 161 -3.05 -7.95 -15.32
N THR A 162 -4.28 -7.73 -14.85
CA THR A 162 -5.40 -8.67 -15.11
C THR A 162 -6.37 -8.17 -16.18
N LYS A 163 -6.41 -6.85 -16.43
CA LYS A 163 -7.42 -6.16 -17.25
C LYS A 163 -8.86 -6.28 -16.74
N ASP A 164 -9.04 -6.74 -15.50
CA ASP A 164 -10.36 -6.88 -14.89
C ASP A 164 -10.95 -5.50 -14.57
N LYS A 165 -12.04 -5.16 -15.26
CA LYS A 165 -12.69 -3.84 -15.19
C LYS A 165 -13.27 -3.52 -13.82
N LYS A 166 -13.53 -4.52 -12.97
CA LYS A 166 -14.02 -4.28 -11.61
C LYS A 166 -13.09 -3.36 -10.81
N TYR A 167 -11.78 -3.40 -11.07
CA TYR A 167 -10.81 -2.55 -10.38
C TYR A 167 -10.95 -1.09 -10.78
N GLN A 168 -11.32 -0.81 -12.03
CA GLN A 168 -11.69 0.53 -12.48
C GLN A 168 -13.01 0.98 -11.83
N ASP A 169 -14.01 0.11 -11.73
CA ASP A 169 -15.28 0.43 -11.07
C ASP A 169 -15.08 0.76 -9.58
N TYR A 170 -14.19 0.03 -8.91
CA TYR A 170 -13.81 0.29 -7.52
C TYR A 170 -13.09 1.63 -7.38
N GLY A 171 -12.10 1.90 -8.24
CA GLY A 171 -11.40 3.19 -8.24
C GLY A 171 -12.34 4.36 -8.55
N TRP A 172 -13.32 4.16 -9.42
CA TRP A 172 -14.31 5.17 -9.76
C TRP A 172 -15.22 5.49 -8.58
N SER A 173 -15.68 4.45 -7.88
CA SER A 173 -16.47 4.60 -6.65
C SER A 173 -15.70 5.39 -5.57
N ILE A 174 -14.40 5.11 -5.41
CA ILE A 174 -13.54 5.84 -4.47
C ILE A 174 -13.39 7.30 -4.91
N PHE A 175 -13.14 7.56 -6.19
CA PHE A 175 -13.03 8.92 -6.71
C PHE A 175 -14.33 9.73 -6.52
N GLN A 176 -15.49 9.12 -6.77
CA GLN A 176 -16.78 9.76 -6.53
C GLN A 176 -16.98 10.11 -5.05
N ALA A 177 -16.57 9.22 -4.14
CA ALA A 177 -16.60 9.48 -2.70
C ALA A 177 -15.67 10.65 -2.30
N ILE A 178 -14.47 10.75 -2.90
CA ILE A 178 -13.55 11.88 -2.72
C ILE A 178 -14.21 13.19 -3.20
N GLU A 179 -14.78 13.20 -4.41
CA GLU A 179 -15.47 14.37 -4.96
C GLU A 179 -16.64 14.82 -4.08
N GLN A 180 -17.40 13.87 -3.54
CA GLN A 180 -18.57 14.15 -2.73
C GLN A 180 -18.24 14.65 -1.32
N HIS A 181 -17.20 14.07 -0.69
CA HIS A 181 -16.96 14.26 0.74
C HIS A 181 -15.71 15.07 1.08
N ALA A 182 -14.70 15.09 0.20
CA ALA A 182 -13.41 15.71 0.49
C ALA A 182 -13.16 17.04 -0.25
N LYS A 183 -13.95 17.34 -1.29
CA LYS A 183 -13.79 18.54 -2.12
C LYS A 183 -14.21 19.81 -1.39
N ILE A 184 -13.39 20.86 -1.49
CA ILE A 184 -13.66 22.18 -0.92
C ILE A 184 -14.18 23.12 -2.02
N SER A 185 -15.30 23.80 -1.74
CA SER A 185 -15.99 24.64 -2.73
C SER A 185 -15.15 25.81 -3.25
N THR A 186 -14.25 26.36 -2.42
CA THR A 186 -13.33 27.44 -2.79
C THR A 186 -12.07 26.95 -3.50
N GLY A 187 -11.86 25.64 -3.59
CA GLY A 187 -10.72 25.01 -4.25
C GLY A 187 -9.94 24.06 -3.33
N GLY A 188 -9.43 22.98 -3.92
CA GLY A 188 -8.68 21.94 -3.23
C GLY A 188 -9.54 20.85 -2.60
N TYR A 189 -8.87 19.98 -1.85
CA TYR A 189 -9.46 18.86 -1.13
C TYR A 189 -8.93 18.86 0.30
N SER A 190 -9.68 18.30 1.24
CA SER A 190 -9.21 18.14 2.61
C SER A 190 -9.43 16.73 3.12
N SER A 191 -8.49 16.31 3.97
CA SER A 191 -8.68 15.17 4.87
C SER A 191 -9.94 15.36 5.74
N LEU A 192 -10.56 14.25 6.13
CA LEU A 192 -11.79 14.20 6.94
C LEU A 192 -11.48 13.86 8.39
N ASN A 193 -12.20 14.47 9.34
CA ASN A 193 -12.13 14.07 10.74
C ASN A 193 -12.77 12.70 11.00
N SER A 194 -13.76 12.31 10.20
CA SER A 194 -14.43 11.02 10.32
C SER A 194 -15.08 10.58 9.00
N VAL A 195 -14.82 9.34 8.60
CA VAL A 195 -15.53 8.67 7.50
C VAL A 195 -16.91 8.15 7.88
N LYS A 196 -17.24 8.19 9.18
CA LYS A 196 -18.52 7.75 9.75
C LYS A 196 -19.51 8.89 9.95
N ASP A 197 -19.02 10.10 10.23
CA ASP A 197 -19.85 11.27 10.51
C ASP A 197 -19.26 12.51 9.83
N THR A 198 -19.88 12.89 8.71
CA THR A 198 -19.47 14.06 7.93
C THR A 198 -19.68 15.39 8.68
N LYS A 199 -20.48 15.42 9.76
CA LYS A 199 -20.69 16.63 10.57
C LYS A 199 -19.44 17.04 11.36
N LEU A 200 -18.51 16.11 11.57
CA LEU A 200 -17.22 16.41 12.18
C LEU A 200 -16.29 17.21 11.25
N GLY A 201 -16.67 17.39 9.99
CA GLY A 201 -16.03 18.30 9.05
C GLY A 201 -14.61 17.91 8.65
N PHE A 202 -13.89 18.92 8.16
CA PHE A 202 -12.57 18.79 7.57
C PHE A 202 -11.45 18.97 8.59
N ARG A 203 -10.28 18.38 8.29
CA ARG A 203 -9.02 18.64 9.00
C ARG A 203 -8.28 19.88 8.50
N ASP A 204 -8.78 20.50 7.43
CA ASP A 204 -8.19 21.65 6.75
C ASP A 204 -6.75 21.39 6.27
N LYS A 205 -6.55 20.23 5.63
CA LYS A 205 -5.25 19.83 5.11
C LYS A 205 -5.36 18.96 3.86
N MET A 206 -4.71 19.40 2.79
CA MET A 206 -4.47 18.64 1.58
C MET A 206 -3.05 18.09 1.61
N GLU A 207 -2.91 16.80 1.85
CA GLU A 207 -1.59 16.16 1.89
C GLU A 207 -0.98 16.13 0.47
N SER A 208 0.34 16.28 0.36
CA SER A 208 1.02 16.32 -0.95
C SER A 208 0.82 15.04 -1.76
N PHE A 209 0.78 13.89 -1.07
CA PHE A 209 0.56 12.59 -1.70
C PHE A 209 -0.83 12.45 -2.33
N PHE A 210 -1.81 13.27 -1.96
CA PHE A 210 -3.11 13.24 -2.65
C PHE A 210 -2.93 13.58 -4.14
N LEU A 211 -2.14 14.61 -4.44
CA LEU A 211 -1.80 14.98 -5.81
C LEU A 211 -0.70 14.10 -6.39
N GLY A 212 0.32 13.80 -5.58
CA GLY A 212 1.49 13.02 -5.98
C GLY A 212 1.14 11.58 -6.33
N GLU A 213 0.19 10.98 -5.61
CA GLU A 213 -0.06 9.54 -5.64
C GLU A 213 -1.52 9.24 -5.95
N THR A 214 -2.46 9.66 -5.10
CA THR A 214 -3.88 9.25 -5.19
C THR A 214 -4.47 9.60 -6.56
N LEU A 215 -4.33 10.85 -7.00
CA LEU A 215 -4.82 11.27 -8.32
C LEU A 215 -3.99 10.68 -9.46
N LYS A 216 -2.68 10.47 -9.27
CA LYS A 216 -1.82 9.86 -10.29
C LYS A 216 -2.21 8.41 -10.56
N TYR A 217 -2.41 7.60 -9.52
CA TYR A 217 -2.83 6.21 -9.65
C TYR A 217 -4.26 6.10 -10.17
N LEU A 218 -5.18 6.97 -9.75
CA LEU A 218 -6.52 7.04 -10.35
C LEU A 218 -6.46 7.37 -11.85
N PHE A 219 -5.66 8.37 -12.25
CA PHE A 219 -5.46 8.68 -13.66
C PHE A 219 -4.91 7.48 -14.43
N LEU A 220 -3.85 6.84 -13.91
CA LEU A 220 -3.21 5.69 -14.56
C LEU A 220 -4.11 4.45 -14.61
N LEU A 221 -4.98 4.26 -13.62
CA LEU A 221 -6.00 3.22 -13.56
C LEU A 221 -6.99 3.35 -14.73
N PHE A 222 -7.34 4.58 -15.14
CA PHE A 222 -8.26 4.81 -16.26
C PHE A 222 -7.59 5.04 -17.61
N SER A 223 -6.28 5.29 -17.65
CA SER A 223 -5.51 5.45 -18.88
C SER A 223 -5.29 4.14 -19.65
N ASP A 224 -4.77 4.27 -20.87
CA ASP A 224 -4.34 3.15 -21.70
C ASP A 224 -3.24 2.33 -21.01
N VAL A 225 -3.27 1.02 -21.26
CA VAL A 225 -2.47 0.04 -20.52
C VAL A 225 -0.97 0.06 -20.84
N ASP A 226 -0.58 0.73 -21.91
CA ASP A 226 0.79 0.97 -22.36
C ASP A 226 1.34 2.31 -21.85
N MET A 227 0.51 3.19 -21.30
CA MET A 227 0.96 4.41 -20.61
C MET A 227 1.67 4.02 -19.32
N VAL A 228 2.99 4.24 -19.24
CA VAL A 228 3.85 3.78 -18.13
C VAL A 228 3.87 2.24 -18.00
N PRO A 229 4.63 1.54 -18.87
CA PRO A 229 4.76 0.09 -18.81
C PRO A 229 5.48 -0.39 -17.53
N LEU A 230 4.88 -1.35 -16.81
CA LEU A 230 5.40 -1.91 -15.55
C LEU A 230 6.66 -2.77 -15.74
N ASP A 231 7.01 -3.10 -16.98
CA ASP A 231 8.26 -3.79 -17.36
C ASP A 231 9.41 -2.81 -17.67
N LYS A 232 9.13 -1.50 -17.71
CA LYS A 232 10.12 -0.43 -17.99
C LYS A 232 10.34 0.51 -16.82
N PHE A 233 9.32 0.69 -15.97
CA PHE A 233 9.36 1.61 -14.84
C PHE A 233 8.97 0.91 -13.55
N VAL A 234 9.57 1.38 -12.45
CA VAL A 234 9.15 1.10 -11.09
C VAL A 234 8.77 2.41 -10.41
N PHE A 235 7.64 2.43 -9.73
CA PHE A 235 7.25 3.57 -8.89
C PHE A 235 8.00 3.48 -7.57
N ASN A 236 8.55 4.57 -7.04
CA ASN A 236 8.92 4.61 -5.62
C ASN A 236 7.65 4.61 -4.72
N THR A 237 7.82 4.67 -3.39
CA THR A 237 6.67 4.69 -2.45
C THR A 237 5.87 6.00 -2.42
N GLU A 238 6.23 6.98 -3.25
CA GLU A 238 5.53 8.27 -3.39
C GLU A 238 5.09 8.47 -4.87
N ALA A 239 4.81 7.36 -5.54
CA ALA A 239 4.38 7.27 -6.93
C ALA A 239 5.27 7.98 -7.97
N HIS A 240 6.55 8.21 -7.68
CA HIS A 240 7.50 8.76 -8.64
C HIS A 240 8.16 7.66 -9.48
N LEU A 241 8.20 7.90 -10.79
CA LEU A 241 8.68 6.93 -11.76
C LEU A 241 10.19 6.90 -11.83
N LEU A 242 10.75 5.71 -11.68
CA LEU A 242 12.16 5.42 -11.89
C LEU A 242 12.30 4.37 -13.01
N PRO A 243 13.23 4.53 -13.96
CA PRO A 243 13.46 3.53 -14.98
C PRO A 243 14.09 2.27 -14.38
N ILE A 244 13.67 1.10 -14.87
CA ILE A 244 14.36 -0.16 -14.61
C ILE A 244 15.71 -0.13 -15.33
N ARG A 245 16.79 -0.45 -14.59
CA ARG A 245 18.14 -0.48 -15.16
C ARG A 245 18.25 -1.71 -16.04
N LYS A 246 18.58 -1.49 -17.31
CA LYS A 246 18.96 -2.58 -18.22
C LYS A 246 20.35 -3.07 -17.81
N SER A 247 20.48 -4.39 -17.66
CA SER A 247 21.77 -5.06 -17.51
C SER A 247 22.59 -5.00 -18.79
#